data_AF-A0AAU5A820-F1
#
_entry.id   AF-A0AAU5A820-F1
#
_cell.length_a   1.000
_cell.length_b   1.000
_cell.length_c   1.000
_cell.angle_alpha   90.00
_cell.angle_beta   90.00
_cell.angle_gamma   90.00
#
_symmetry.space_group_name_H-M   'P 1'
#
loop_
_entity.id
_entity.type
_entity.pdbx_description
1 polymer ?
#
loop_
_entity_poly.entity_id
_entity_poly.type
_entity_poly.pdbx_seq_one_letter_code
_entity_poly.pdbx_strand_id
1 'polypeptide(L)'
;MAAPNEVTFRLSRCRRSVPRTRAVAHAVLGEWGVGQVALETAELVLSELVTNALRVPVPSDRQVGVRIARSLEDGLLRLEVSDAGAGRPEVRAPGEEETRGRGLLLVEALAHRWGIEERAGGIGKTVWVELKAPDIVAAPDVREVAAVMVRPGQSVRAWGEWRAVRSVRSERYAAGGPAIVLGLDEGPALRVHAAEPLTVRDDGAPSAQAGGEGVPG
;
A
#
# COMPACT_ATOMS: atom_id res chain seq x y z
N MET A 1 -2.64 -4.31 -18.13
CA MET A 1 -3.61 -4.64 -17.07
C MET A 1 -2.97 -4.28 -15.75
N ALA A 2 -3.67 -3.59 -14.84
CA ALA A 2 -3.12 -3.28 -13.52
C ALA A 2 -2.93 -4.58 -12.72
N ALA A 3 -1.77 -4.73 -12.05
CA ALA A 3 -1.53 -5.87 -11.16
C ALA A 3 -2.55 -5.86 -10.01
N PRO A 4 -3.09 -7.02 -9.59
CA PRO A 4 -4.07 -7.08 -8.51
C PRO A 4 -3.47 -6.52 -7.22
N ASN A 5 -4.28 -5.82 -6.41
CA ASN A 5 -3.83 -5.26 -5.13
C ASN A 5 -3.80 -6.29 -4.00
N GLU A 6 -4.25 -7.51 -4.25
CA GLU A 6 -4.15 -8.62 -3.31
C GLU A 6 -3.95 -9.97 -4.00
N VAL A 7 -3.36 -10.90 -3.26
CA VAL A 7 -3.25 -12.31 -3.62
C VAL A 7 -3.62 -13.16 -2.41
N THR A 8 -4.38 -14.23 -2.64
CA THR A 8 -4.73 -15.21 -1.61
C THR A 8 -4.36 -16.60 -2.09
N PHE A 9 -3.74 -17.41 -1.22
CA PHE A 9 -3.44 -18.81 -1.50
C PHE A 9 -3.55 -19.68 -0.26
N ARG A 10 -3.63 -20.99 -0.48
CA ARG A 10 -3.70 -22.00 0.59
C ARG A 10 -2.49 -22.91 0.58
N LEU A 11 -2.10 -23.34 1.76
CA LEU A 11 -0.93 -24.17 2.01
C LEU A 11 -1.33 -25.44 2.75
N SER A 12 -0.78 -26.57 2.30
CA SER A 12 -0.80 -27.81 3.06
C SER A 12 -0.01 -27.65 4.37
N ARG A 13 -0.39 -28.39 5.41
CA ARG A 13 0.25 -28.29 6.73
C ARG A 13 1.56 -29.05 6.82
N CYS A 14 2.59 -28.60 6.10
CA CYS A 14 3.93 -29.20 6.12
C CYS A 14 5.03 -28.14 6.09
N ARG A 15 6.24 -28.49 6.57
CA ARG A 15 7.38 -27.54 6.65
C ARG A 15 7.80 -26.98 5.29
N ARG A 16 7.56 -27.71 4.19
CA ARG A 16 7.85 -27.25 2.82
C ARG A 16 6.98 -26.06 2.40
N SER A 17 5.87 -25.79 3.10
CA SER A 17 5.02 -24.62 2.83
C SER A 17 5.67 -23.30 3.22
N VAL A 18 6.62 -23.28 4.15
CA VAL A 18 7.35 -22.06 4.56
C VAL A 18 8.20 -21.49 3.41
N PRO A 19 9.16 -22.23 2.81
CA PRO A 19 9.91 -21.72 1.67
C PRO A 19 9.02 -21.44 0.45
N ARG A 20 7.94 -22.19 0.25
CA ARG A 20 6.94 -21.88 -0.79
C ARG A 20 6.27 -20.52 -0.57
N THR A 21 5.94 -20.20 0.69
CA THR A 21 5.34 -18.90 1.04
C THR A 21 6.30 -17.77 0.71
N ARG A 22 7.60 -17.90 1.05
CA ARG A 22 8.62 -16.92 0.67
C ARG A 22 8.73 -16.75 -0.83
N ALA A 23 8.80 -17.85 -1.59
CA ALA A 23 8.89 -17.77 -3.05
C ALA A 23 7.70 -17.05 -3.69
N VAL A 24 6.48 -17.28 -3.17
CA VAL A 24 5.27 -16.57 -3.64
C VAL A 24 5.32 -15.09 -3.24
N ALA A 25 5.70 -14.78 -2.00
CA ALA A 25 5.85 -13.40 -1.54
C ALA A 25 6.89 -12.64 -2.37
N HIS A 26 8.07 -13.21 -2.61
CA HIS A 26 9.11 -12.64 -3.46
C HIS A 26 8.57 -12.27 -4.85
N ALA A 27 7.89 -13.21 -5.51
CA ALA A 27 7.37 -13.03 -6.85
C ALA A 27 6.32 -11.90 -6.90
N VAL A 28 5.34 -11.94 -5.98
CA VAL A 28 4.24 -10.98 -5.93
C VAL A 28 4.73 -9.58 -5.55
N LEU A 29 5.57 -9.48 -4.53
CA LEU A 29 6.09 -8.19 -4.07
C LEU A 29 7.07 -7.59 -5.10
N GLY A 30 7.84 -8.42 -5.81
CA GLY A 30 8.64 -8.00 -6.95
C GLY A 30 7.77 -7.46 -8.10
N GLU A 31 6.68 -8.14 -8.45
CA GLU A 31 5.73 -7.67 -9.47
C GLU A 31 5.06 -6.34 -9.05
N TRP A 32 4.82 -6.15 -7.75
CA TRP A 32 4.23 -4.94 -7.20
C TRP A 32 5.21 -3.78 -7.04
N GLY A 33 6.51 -3.98 -7.33
CA GLY A 33 7.53 -2.94 -7.22
C GLY A 33 7.90 -2.58 -5.79
N VAL A 34 7.69 -3.50 -4.83
CA VAL A 34 8.03 -3.27 -3.43
C VAL A 34 9.55 -3.17 -3.26
N GLY A 35 10.02 -2.14 -2.55
CA GLY A 35 11.44 -1.97 -2.25
C GLY A 35 12.05 -3.16 -1.50
N GLN A 36 13.32 -3.44 -1.76
CA GLN A 36 14.01 -4.65 -1.28
C GLN A 36 13.88 -4.88 0.23
N VAL A 37 14.02 -3.83 1.03
CA VAL A 37 13.93 -3.91 2.50
C VAL A 37 12.54 -4.34 2.97
N ALA A 38 11.48 -3.77 2.39
CA ALA A 38 10.11 -4.12 2.73
C ALA A 38 9.76 -5.54 2.25
N LEU A 39 10.30 -5.95 1.09
CA LEU A 39 10.15 -7.30 0.56
C LEU A 39 10.78 -8.35 1.50
N GLU A 40 12.05 -8.17 1.89
CA GLU A 40 12.75 -9.08 2.80
C GLU A 40 12.06 -9.17 4.17
N THR A 41 11.59 -8.02 4.68
CA THR A 41 10.81 -7.94 5.92
C THR A 41 9.51 -8.74 5.81
N ALA A 42 8.78 -8.61 4.70
CA ALA A 42 7.53 -9.33 4.47
C ALA A 42 7.74 -10.84 4.37
N GLU A 43 8.80 -11.30 3.69
CA GLU A 43 9.14 -12.73 3.62
C GLU A 43 9.44 -13.34 4.98
N LEU A 44 10.16 -12.60 5.81
CA LEU A 44 10.51 -13.01 7.16
C LEU A 44 9.28 -13.09 8.06
N VAL A 45 8.46 -12.04 8.07
CA VAL A 45 7.19 -12.00 8.81
C VAL A 45 6.27 -13.15 8.38
N LEU A 46 6.05 -13.34 7.08
CA LEU A 46 5.23 -14.46 6.57
C LEU A 46 5.80 -15.82 6.97
N SER A 47 7.13 -15.98 6.98
CA SER A 47 7.76 -17.22 7.41
C SER A 47 7.45 -17.54 8.87
N GLU A 48 7.51 -16.54 9.74
CA GLU A 48 7.19 -16.69 11.17
C GLU A 48 5.69 -16.94 11.38
N LEU A 49 4.82 -16.18 10.73
CA LEU A 49 3.37 -16.36 10.83
C LEU A 49 2.93 -17.76 10.35
N VAL A 50 3.43 -18.21 9.19
CA VAL A 50 3.13 -19.56 8.67
C VAL A 50 3.73 -20.62 9.58
N THR A 51 4.95 -20.43 10.09
CA THR A 51 5.56 -21.39 11.03
C THR A 51 4.71 -21.53 12.30
N ASN A 52 4.19 -20.43 12.84
CA ASN A 52 3.28 -20.46 13.99
C ASN A 52 1.96 -21.14 13.64
N ALA A 53 1.35 -20.79 12.52
CA ALA A 53 0.11 -21.39 12.05
C ALA A 53 0.22 -22.91 11.85
N LEU A 54 1.38 -23.42 11.40
CA LEU A 54 1.65 -24.85 11.21
C LEU A 54 1.80 -25.64 12.52
N ARG A 55 2.11 -24.98 13.64
CA ARG A 55 2.27 -25.64 14.95
C ARG A 55 0.95 -25.88 15.67
N VAL A 56 -0.09 -25.11 15.34
CA VAL A 56 -1.40 -25.23 15.98
C VAL A 56 -2.03 -26.59 15.66
N PRO A 57 -2.45 -27.39 16.65
CA PRO A 57 -3.14 -28.65 16.40
C PRO A 57 -4.51 -28.40 15.77
N VAL A 58 -4.77 -29.03 14.62
CA VAL A 58 -6.04 -28.97 13.88
C VAL A 58 -6.28 -30.30 13.15
N PRO A 59 -7.51 -30.61 12.74
CA PRO A 59 -7.78 -31.76 11.86
C PRO A 59 -6.92 -31.75 10.59
N SER A 60 -6.53 -32.94 10.11
CA SER A 60 -5.53 -33.12 9.04
C SER A 60 -5.99 -32.60 7.66
N ASP A 61 -7.30 -32.43 7.46
CA ASP A 61 -7.91 -31.87 6.27
C ASP A 61 -7.84 -30.33 6.22
N ARG A 62 -7.39 -29.68 7.29
CA ARG A 62 -7.30 -28.21 7.38
C ARG A 62 -6.03 -27.68 6.72
N GLN A 63 -6.17 -26.54 6.06
CA GLN A 63 -5.09 -25.81 5.39
C GLN A 63 -4.81 -24.48 6.09
N VAL A 64 -3.63 -23.92 5.84
CA VAL A 64 -3.28 -22.53 6.21
C VAL A 64 -3.63 -21.62 5.05
N GLY A 65 -4.39 -20.56 5.30
CA GLY A 65 -4.65 -19.50 4.33
C GLY A 65 -3.61 -18.40 4.47
N VAL A 66 -3.18 -17.83 3.35
CA VAL A 66 -2.32 -16.64 3.31
C VAL A 66 -2.95 -15.60 2.40
N ARG A 67 -3.03 -14.36 2.86
CA ARG A 67 -3.39 -13.20 2.04
C ARG A 67 -2.29 -12.14 2.14
N ILE A 68 -1.92 -11.59 1.00
CA ILE A 68 -0.99 -10.46 0.90
C ILE A 68 -1.76 -9.38 0.15
N ALA A 69 -1.83 -8.17 0.70
CA ALA A 69 -2.48 -7.03 0.06
C ALA A 69 -1.63 -5.77 0.19
N ARG A 70 -1.73 -4.88 -0.80
CA ARG A 70 -1.10 -3.55 -0.77
C ARG A 70 -2.17 -2.45 -0.73
N SER A 71 -1.95 -1.44 0.11
CA SER A 71 -2.64 -0.15 0.03
C SER A 71 -1.70 0.85 -0.61
N LEU A 72 -2.05 1.30 -1.82
CA LEU A 72 -1.29 2.34 -2.54
C LEU A 72 -1.49 3.72 -1.89
N GLU A 73 -2.65 3.95 -1.28
CA GLU A 73 -3.00 5.20 -0.60
C GLU A 73 -2.23 5.35 0.72
N ASP A 74 -2.17 4.28 1.52
CA ASP A 74 -1.52 4.32 2.84
C ASP A 74 -0.03 3.95 2.78
N GLY A 75 0.46 3.43 1.65
CA GLY A 75 1.82 2.88 1.54
C GLY A 75 2.05 1.70 2.48
N LEU A 76 1.06 0.81 2.60
CA LEU A 76 1.06 -0.32 3.53
C LEU A 76 0.98 -1.67 2.81
N LEU A 77 1.69 -2.66 3.35
CA LEU A 77 1.50 -4.08 3.04
C LEU A 77 0.77 -4.76 4.18
N ARG A 78 -0.36 -5.39 3.89
CA ARG A 78 -1.11 -6.22 4.83
C ARG A 78 -0.86 -7.70 4.55
N LEU A 79 -0.32 -8.39 5.54
CA LEU A 79 0.04 -9.80 5.52
C LEU A 79 -0.87 -10.54 6.49
N GLU A 80 -1.61 -11.54 6.02
CA GLU A 80 -2.53 -12.31 6.85
C GLU A 80 -2.27 -13.79 6.72
N VAL A 81 -2.28 -14.48 7.85
CA VAL A 81 -2.19 -15.94 7.92
C VAL A 81 -3.34 -16.46 8.77
N SER A 82 -4.18 -17.31 8.16
CA SER A 82 -5.34 -17.92 8.81
C SER A 82 -5.12 -19.40 9.06
N ASP A 83 -5.38 -19.86 10.29
CA ASP A 83 -5.43 -21.27 10.67
C ASP A 83 -6.80 -21.64 11.25
N ALA A 84 -7.09 -22.95 11.33
CA ALA A 84 -8.36 -23.47 11.84
C ALA A 84 -8.32 -23.80 13.34
N GLY A 85 -7.28 -23.42 14.05
CA GLY A 85 -7.09 -23.78 15.44
C GLY A 85 -7.60 -22.70 16.40
N ALA A 86 -8.10 -23.16 17.54
CA ALA A 86 -8.51 -22.30 18.63
C ALA A 86 -7.30 -21.66 19.35
N GLY A 87 -7.56 -20.66 20.20
CA GLY A 87 -6.56 -19.99 21.02
C GLY A 87 -5.81 -18.87 20.29
N ARG A 88 -5.13 -18.01 21.06
CA ARG A 88 -4.30 -16.91 20.55
C ARG A 88 -2.86 -17.40 20.33
N PRO A 89 -2.11 -16.87 19.35
CA PRO A 89 -0.66 -17.02 19.31
C PRO A 89 -0.07 -16.60 20.66
N GLU A 90 0.66 -17.50 21.32
CA GLU A 90 1.30 -17.17 22.60
C GLU A 90 2.57 -16.33 22.34
N VAL A 91 2.55 -15.06 22.78
CA VAL A 91 3.75 -14.24 22.88
C VAL A 91 4.53 -14.73 24.12
N ARG A 92 5.62 -15.49 23.92
CA ARG A 92 6.48 -15.95 25.02
C ARG A 92 7.75 -15.11 25.08
N ALA A 93 8.02 -14.51 26.25
CA ALA A 93 9.30 -13.89 26.55
C ALA A 93 10.43 -14.94 26.53
N PRO A 94 11.67 -14.56 26.17
CA PRO A 94 12.77 -15.50 26.04
C PRO A 94 13.11 -16.13 27.40
N GLY A 95 12.94 -17.45 27.51
CA GLY A 95 13.67 -18.28 28.48
C GLY A 95 14.98 -18.75 27.86
N GLU A 96 16.04 -18.85 28.67
CA GLU A 96 17.45 -18.91 28.25
C GLU A 96 17.85 -20.07 27.31
N GLU A 97 16.97 -21.05 27.03
CA GLU A 97 17.29 -22.20 26.16
C GLU A 97 16.26 -22.52 25.05
N GLU A 98 15.22 -21.71 24.83
CA GLU A 98 14.19 -22.03 23.83
C GLU A 98 14.10 -21.04 22.66
N THR A 99 14.50 -21.49 21.46
CA THR A 99 14.23 -20.82 20.16
C THR A 99 12.73 -20.67 19.85
N ARG A 100 11.83 -21.16 20.70
CA ARG A 100 10.40 -21.37 20.41
C ARG A 100 9.49 -20.15 20.61
N GLY A 101 9.99 -19.04 21.17
CA GLY A 101 9.21 -17.81 21.44
C GLY A 101 9.56 -16.56 20.62
N ARG A 102 10.61 -16.59 19.79
CA ARG A 102 11.14 -15.39 19.11
C ARG A 102 10.28 -14.88 17.94
N GLY A 103 9.46 -15.74 17.35
CA GLY A 103 8.75 -15.42 16.10
C GLY A 103 7.80 -14.22 16.23
N LEU A 104 7.04 -14.12 17.32
CA LEU A 104 6.15 -12.97 17.55
C LEU A 104 6.89 -11.73 18.05
N LEU A 105 8.02 -11.88 18.76
CA LEU A 105 8.87 -10.74 19.11
C LEU A 105 9.46 -10.08 17.86
N LEU A 106 9.79 -10.89 16.86
CA LEU A 106 10.23 -10.40 15.56
C LEU A 106 9.11 -9.70 14.80
N VAL A 107 7.90 -10.25 14.84
CA VAL A 107 6.71 -9.58 14.28
C VAL A 107 6.44 -8.26 14.99
N GLU A 108 6.45 -8.23 16.33
CA GLU A 108 6.28 -7.02 17.14
C GLU A 108 7.30 -5.94 16.78
N ALA A 109 8.57 -6.33 16.58
CA ALA A 109 9.64 -5.40 16.26
C ALA A 109 9.58 -4.84 14.83
N LEU A 110 9.03 -5.59 13.87
CA LEU A 110 9.00 -5.22 12.45
C LEU A 110 7.65 -4.66 11.99
N ALA A 111 6.58 -4.97 12.71
CA ALA A 111 5.24 -4.54 12.35
C ALA A 111 5.05 -3.03 12.56
N HIS A 112 4.35 -2.39 11.63
CA HIS A 112 3.72 -1.10 11.90
C HIS A 112 2.54 -1.28 12.87
N ARG A 113 1.70 -2.28 12.57
CA ARG A 113 0.61 -2.77 13.42
C ARG A 113 0.45 -4.25 13.20
N TRP A 114 -0.04 -4.96 14.19
CA TRP A 114 -0.44 -6.35 14.01
C TRP A 114 -1.56 -6.69 14.99
N GLY A 115 -2.24 -7.79 14.72
CA GLY A 115 -3.34 -8.24 15.56
C GLY A 115 -3.80 -9.64 15.23
N ILE A 116 -4.82 -10.06 15.96
CA ILE A 116 -5.45 -11.37 15.82
C ILE A 116 -6.94 -11.13 15.75
N GLU A 117 -7.57 -11.68 14.72
CA GLU A 117 -9.01 -11.63 14.50
C GLU A 117 -9.58 -13.05 14.38
N GLU A 118 -10.87 -13.19 14.64
CA GLU A 118 -11.56 -14.43 14.29
C GLU A 118 -11.56 -14.61 12.78
N ARG A 119 -11.41 -15.85 12.34
CA ARG A 119 -11.41 -16.13 10.91
C ARG A 119 -12.80 -15.83 10.32
N ALA A 120 -12.83 -14.93 9.33
CA ALA A 120 -14.06 -14.65 8.61
C ALA A 120 -14.67 -15.93 8.01
N GLY A 121 -15.95 -16.17 8.32
CA GLY A 121 -16.72 -17.28 7.75
C GLY A 121 -16.39 -18.67 8.28
N GLY A 122 -15.77 -18.82 9.46
CA GLY A 122 -15.61 -20.14 10.08
C GLY A 122 -14.75 -20.20 11.33
N ILE A 123 -14.37 -21.42 11.70
CA ILE A 123 -13.56 -21.71 12.88
C ILE A 123 -12.09 -21.32 12.64
N GLY A 124 -11.49 -20.69 13.64
CA GLY A 124 -10.07 -20.41 13.70
C GLY A 124 -9.79 -18.93 13.85
N LYS A 125 -8.57 -18.54 13.50
CA LYS A 125 -8.08 -17.17 13.64
C LYS A 125 -7.31 -16.73 12.42
N THR A 126 -7.21 -15.42 12.26
CA THR A 126 -6.30 -14.75 11.35
C THR A 126 -5.33 -13.91 12.16
N VAL A 127 -4.04 -14.17 12.01
CA VAL A 127 -2.99 -13.24 12.47
C VAL A 127 -2.66 -12.33 11.31
N TRP A 128 -2.75 -11.02 11.53
CA TRP A 128 -2.48 -10.02 10.52
C TRP A 128 -1.36 -9.09 10.95
N VAL A 129 -0.57 -8.65 9.99
CA VAL A 129 0.55 -7.71 10.17
C VAL A 129 0.48 -6.67 9.06
N GLU A 130 0.65 -5.40 9.43
CA GLU A 130 0.83 -4.29 8.50
C GLU A 130 2.29 -3.84 8.55
N LEU A 131 2.92 -3.75 7.38
CA LEU A 131 4.27 -3.23 7.21
C LEU A 131 4.22 -1.92 6.44
N LYS A 132 5.10 -0.98 6.79
CA LYS A 132 5.32 0.21 5.97
C LYS A 132 6.06 -0.20 4.69
N ALA A 133 5.51 0.22 3.56
CA ALA A 133 6.10 0.04 2.26
C ALA A 133 5.81 1.29 1.41
N PRO A 134 6.45 2.43 1.76
CA PRO A 134 6.19 3.72 1.11
C PRO A 134 6.54 3.70 -0.39
N ASP A 135 7.45 2.82 -0.80
CA ASP A 135 7.87 2.67 -2.19
C ASP A 135 6.77 2.05 -3.08
N ILE A 136 5.69 1.51 -2.48
CA ILE A 136 4.52 0.99 -3.19
C ILE A 136 3.46 2.08 -3.40
N VAL A 137 3.62 3.28 -2.81
CA VAL A 137 2.79 4.41 -3.23
C VAL A 137 3.01 4.52 -4.72
N ALA A 138 1.94 4.28 -5.50
CA ALA A 138 2.04 4.31 -6.96
C ALA A 138 2.78 5.59 -7.30
N ALA A 139 3.87 5.46 -8.08
CA ALA A 139 4.51 6.64 -8.66
C ALA A 139 3.34 7.50 -9.14
N PRO A 140 3.19 8.72 -8.58
CA PRO A 140 1.98 9.51 -8.82
C PRO A 140 1.69 9.47 -10.32
N ASP A 141 0.46 9.26 -10.79
CA ASP A 141 0.19 8.98 -12.21
C ASP A 141 0.74 10.10 -13.11
N VAL A 142 2.03 9.99 -13.48
CA VAL A 142 2.81 11.01 -14.16
C VAL A 142 2.59 10.77 -15.64
N ARG A 143 1.82 11.66 -16.25
CA ARG A 143 1.44 11.57 -17.66
C ARG A 143 1.71 12.88 -18.37
N GLU A 144 2.07 12.79 -19.65
CA GLU A 144 2.05 13.97 -20.52
C GLU A 144 0.62 14.20 -21.00
N VAL A 145 0.11 15.41 -20.74
CA VAL A 145 -1.19 15.85 -21.24
C VAL A 145 -1.03 17.22 -21.89
N ALA A 146 -1.80 17.49 -22.93
CA ALA A 146 -1.87 18.83 -23.51
C ALA A 146 -2.34 19.83 -22.44
N ALA A 147 -1.76 21.03 -22.38
CA ALA A 147 -2.05 22.04 -21.37
C ALA A 147 -3.55 22.35 -21.23
N VAL A 148 -4.32 22.29 -22.33
CA VAL A 148 -5.78 22.48 -22.34
C VAL A 148 -6.56 21.44 -21.53
N MET A 149 -5.98 20.27 -21.29
CA MET A 149 -6.59 19.15 -20.56
C MET A 149 -6.32 19.20 -19.06
N VAL A 150 -5.45 20.08 -18.60
CA VAL A 150 -5.11 20.24 -17.17
C VAL A 150 -6.31 20.78 -16.40
N ARG A 151 -6.54 20.25 -15.19
CA ARG A 151 -7.65 20.61 -14.31
C ARG A 151 -7.12 21.13 -12.96
N PRO A 152 -7.85 22.05 -12.29
CA PRO A 152 -7.56 22.38 -10.91
C PRO A 152 -7.55 21.13 -10.03
N GLY A 153 -6.65 21.08 -9.06
CA GLY A 153 -6.40 19.92 -8.19
C GLY A 153 -5.33 18.96 -8.71
N GLN A 154 -4.95 19.04 -9.98
CA GLN A 154 -3.78 18.31 -10.49
C GLN A 154 -2.49 19.05 -10.18
N SER A 155 -1.36 18.34 -10.21
CA SER A 155 -0.03 18.95 -10.15
C SER A 155 0.65 18.89 -11.51
N VAL A 156 1.35 19.97 -11.88
CA VAL A 156 2.15 20.09 -13.10
C VAL A 156 3.62 20.25 -12.74
N ARG A 157 4.53 19.81 -13.62
CA ARG A 157 5.95 20.11 -13.46
C ARG A 157 6.28 21.51 -14.00
N ALA A 158 6.56 22.45 -13.11
CA ALA A 158 6.93 23.83 -13.43
C ALA A 158 8.31 24.15 -12.84
N TRP A 159 9.22 24.66 -13.66
CA TRP A 159 10.62 24.97 -13.26
C TRP A 159 11.36 23.83 -12.56
N GLY A 160 11.06 22.58 -12.96
CA GLY A 160 11.69 21.39 -12.39
C GLY A 160 10.99 20.82 -11.15
N GLU A 161 10.06 21.57 -10.55
CA GLU A 161 9.32 21.18 -9.33
C GLU A 161 7.85 20.88 -9.62
N TRP A 162 7.22 20.10 -8.72
CA TRP A 162 5.78 19.85 -8.78
C TRP A 162 5.02 21.01 -8.14
N ARG A 163 4.01 21.50 -8.85
CA ARG A 163 3.17 22.62 -8.41
C ARG A 163 1.69 22.30 -8.59
N ALA A 164 0.91 22.50 -7.53
CA ALA A 164 -0.52 22.22 -7.56
C ALA A 164 -1.26 23.31 -8.34
N VAL A 165 -2.08 22.90 -9.30
CA VAL A 165 -2.88 23.81 -10.12
C VAL A 165 -4.12 24.23 -9.32
N ARG A 166 -4.20 25.52 -8.99
CA ARG A 166 -5.33 26.14 -8.29
C ARG A 166 -6.41 26.64 -9.25
N SER A 167 -6.01 27.06 -10.45
CA SER A 167 -6.94 27.57 -11.47
C SER A 167 -6.40 27.35 -12.87
N VAL A 168 -7.32 27.20 -13.83
CA VAL A 168 -7.00 27.05 -15.26
C VAL A 168 -7.85 28.06 -16.01
N ARG A 169 -7.21 28.91 -16.82
CA ARG A 169 -7.90 29.89 -17.67
C ARG A 169 -7.39 29.79 -19.10
N SER A 170 -8.28 30.01 -20.06
CA SER A 170 -7.92 30.14 -21.47
C SER A 170 -7.75 31.61 -21.83
N GLU A 171 -6.70 31.90 -22.58
CA GLU A 171 -6.39 33.23 -23.13
C GLU A 171 -6.00 33.10 -24.60
N ARG A 172 -5.75 34.22 -25.28
CA ARG A 172 -5.14 34.24 -26.61
C ARG A 172 -3.76 34.88 -26.55
N TYR A 173 -2.79 34.33 -27.29
CA TYR A 173 -1.53 35.03 -27.50
C TYR A 173 -1.74 36.28 -28.37
N ALA A 174 -0.90 37.30 -28.17
CA ALA A 174 -0.90 38.50 -29.01
C ALA A 174 -0.62 38.16 -30.49
N ALA A 175 0.16 37.11 -30.75
CA ALA A 175 0.45 36.59 -32.09
C ALA A 175 -0.67 35.73 -32.71
N GLY A 176 -1.80 35.54 -32.00
CA GLY A 176 -2.84 34.58 -32.37
C GLY A 176 -2.53 33.17 -31.85
N GLY A 177 -3.58 32.45 -31.44
CA GLY A 177 -3.48 31.07 -30.92
C GLY A 177 -3.95 30.93 -29.45
N PRO A 178 -4.50 29.76 -29.07
CA PRO A 178 -5.01 29.52 -27.72
C PRO A 178 -3.87 29.32 -26.72
N ALA A 179 -3.87 30.11 -25.65
CA ALA A 179 -2.99 29.99 -24.50
C ALA A 179 -3.75 29.43 -23.30
N ILE A 180 -3.07 28.66 -22.47
CA ILE A 180 -3.56 28.23 -21.16
C ILE A 180 -2.71 28.88 -20.09
N VAL A 181 -3.37 29.49 -19.11
CA VAL A 181 -2.75 30.10 -17.93
C VAL A 181 -3.14 29.27 -16.71
N LEU A 182 -2.14 28.64 -16.10
CA LEU A 182 -2.28 27.82 -14.90
C LEU A 182 -1.88 28.66 -13.69
N GLY A 183 -2.83 28.95 -12.80
CA GLY A 183 -2.53 29.50 -11.48
C GLY A 183 -2.04 28.40 -10.57
N LEU A 184 -0.81 28.51 -10.08
CA LEU A 184 -0.15 27.53 -9.22
C LEU A 184 -0.34 27.88 -7.74
N ASP A 185 -0.09 26.94 -6.85
CA ASP A 185 -0.09 27.13 -5.39
C ASP A 185 1.06 28.02 -4.91
N GLU A 186 2.22 27.91 -5.56
CA GLU A 186 3.39 28.75 -5.31
C GLU A 186 4.04 29.19 -6.63
N GLY A 187 4.62 30.40 -6.61
CA GLY A 187 5.29 30.99 -7.76
C GLY A 187 4.35 31.68 -8.76
N PRO A 188 4.89 32.19 -9.88
CA PRO A 188 4.08 32.87 -10.89
C PRO A 188 3.16 31.90 -11.64
N ALA A 189 2.14 32.43 -12.31
CA ALA A 189 1.28 31.61 -13.17
C ALA A 189 2.08 31.06 -14.36
N LEU A 190 1.88 29.78 -14.69
CA LEU A 190 2.49 29.14 -15.85
C LEU A 190 1.63 29.41 -17.09
N ARG A 191 2.19 30.09 -18.08
CA ARG A 191 1.52 30.40 -19.36
C ARG A 191 2.14 29.60 -20.49
N VAL A 192 1.34 28.75 -21.12
CA VAL A 192 1.80 27.83 -22.18
C VAL A 192 0.80 27.77 -23.34
N HIS A 193 1.25 27.26 -24.48
CA HIS A 193 0.37 26.99 -25.60
C HIS A 193 -0.61 25.86 -25.26
N ALA A 194 -1.85 25.92 -25.74
CA ALA A 194 -2.89 24.95 -25.36
C ALA A 194 -2.54 23.48 -25.69
N ALA A 195 -1.76 23.28 -26.76
CA ALA A 195 -1.27 21.96 -27.19
C ALA A 195 0.08 21.56 -26.57
N GLU A 196 0.71 22.43 -25.76
CA GLU A 196 1.99 22.14 -25.12
C GLU A 196 1.84 20.91 -24.21
N PRO A 197 2.66 19.87 -24.37
CA PRO A 197 2.64 18.72 -23.48
C PRO A 197 3.20 19.13 -22.11
N LEU A 198 2.42 18.91 -21.05
CA LEU A 198 2.82 19.11 -19.68
C LEU A 198 2.86 17.77 -18.95
N THR A 199 3.92 17.57 -18.17
CA THR A 199 4.00 16.47 -17.21
C THR A 199 3.06 16.77 -16.04
N VAL A 200 2.02 15.95 -15.90
CA VAL A 200 0.92 16.11 -14.95
C VAL A 200 0.81 14.90 -14.05
N ARG A 201 0.36 15.16 -12.83
CA ARG A 201 0.19 14.21 -11.76
C ARG A 201 -1.17 14.40 -11.10
N ASP A 202 -1.93 13.33 -10.97
CA ASP A 202 -3.18 13.38 -10.21
C ASP A 202 -2.85 13.37 -8.71
N ASP A 203 -2.87 14.56 -8.12
CA ASP A 203 -2.85 14.71 -6.68
C ASP A 203 -4.30 14.52 -6.24
N GLY A 204 -4.60 13.36 -5.63
CA GLY A 204 -5.94 13.06 -5.12
C GLY A 204 -6.52 14.31 -4.46
N ALA A 205 -7.68 14.76 -4.95
CA ALA A 205 -8.26 16.03 -4.54
C ALA A 205 -8.24 16.13 -3.01
N PRO A 206 -7.78 17.25 -2.41
CA PRO A 206 -7.92 17.42 -0.97
C PRO A 206 -9.41 17.32 -0.66
N SER A 207 -9.76 16.32 0.16
CA SER A 207 -11.10 16.15 0.70
C SER A 207 -11.45 17.49 1.32
N ALA A 208 -12.44 18.18 0.74
CA ALA A 208 -12.92 19.42 1.30
C ALA A 208 -13.40 19.12 2.72
N GLN A 209 -12.61 19.51 3.72
CA GLN A 209 -13.09 19.61 5.09
C GLN A 209 -14.27 20.57 5.05
N ALA A 210 -15.47 20.03 5.28
CA ALA A 210 -16.66 20.80 5.48
C ALA A 210 -16.49 21.62 6.78
N GLY A 211 -15.93 22.82 6.62
CA GLY A 211 -16.03 23.88 7.61
C GLY A 211 -17.48 24.34 7.67
N GLY A 212 -18.27 23.73 8.56
CA GLY A 212 -19.56 24.26 8.97
C GLY A 212 -19.36 25.33 10.03
N GLU A 213 -19.09 26.56 9.61
CA GLU A 213 -19.30 27.75 10.44
C GLU A 213 -20.81 27.96 10.68
N GLY A 214 -21.15 28.13 11.95
CA GLY A 214 -22.12 29.10 12.48
C GLY A 214 -23.51 29.19 11.84
N VAL A 215 -24.51 28.73 12.60
CA VAL A 215 -25.87 29.28 12.52
C VAL A 215 -26.10 30.11 13.79
N PRO A 216 -26.39 31.42 13.71
CA PRO A 216 -26.98 32.14 14.82
C PRO A 216 -28.51 31.98 14.77
N GLY A 217 -29.10 31.68 15.92
CA GLY A 217 -30.54 31.65 16.17
C GLY A 217 -30.80 31.68 17.67
#